data_AF-A0A3Q3KAC4-F1
#
_entry.id   AF-A0A3Q3KAC4-F1
#
_cell.length_a   1.000
_cell.length_b   1.000
_cell.length_c   1.000
_cell.angle_alpha   90.00
_cell.angle_beta   90.00
_cell.angle_gamma   90.00
#
_symmetry.space_group_name_H-M   'P 1'
#
loop_
_entity.id
_entity.type
_entity.pdbx_description
1 polymer ?
#
loop_
_entity_poly.entity_id
_entity_poly.type
_entity_poly.pdbx_seq_one_letter_code
_entity_poly.pdbx_strand_id
1 'polypeptide(L)'
;MSFQYGQGYPGGGNPPPSAPYGGDSGPYRPPPSGPYGGAAGPQGGHYGGYGGPGQGGQYGPGQGSVASRPYWGYGGQPHGGPYGHHASAGNIPPGVSPEAYQWFQTVDVDHSGFISLKELKQALVNSNWSAFNDETCLMMINMFDKTRSGQIDLLGFSALWDFMQRWRALFHQYDRDRSGSISGMELHQALAQMGYNLSPQFSETLVRRFTLQGRPPGIQLDRFIQVCTQLQSMTQAFRERDRAMTGNIRLSYEDFLSGAITRLM
;
A
#
# COMPACT_ATOMS: atom_id res chain seq x y z
N MET A 1 10.82 5.08 16.32
CA MET A 1 11.07 3.75 15.71
C MET A 1 11.93 3.96 14.47
N SER A 2 13.20 3.59 14.52
CA SER A 2 14.10 3.66 13.37
C SER A 2 13.72 2.55 12.40
N PHE A 3 13.24 2.89 11.21
CA PHE A 3 13.03 1.91 10.14
C PHE A 3 14.39 1.43 9.66
N GLN A 4 14.92 0.39 10.30
CA GLN A 4 16.15 -0.25 9.86
C GLN A 4 15.78 -1.18 8.71
N TYR A 5 15.87 -0.65 7.48
CA TYR A 5 15.68 -1.40 6.24
C TYR A 5 16.66 -2.58 6.16
N GLY A 6 16.19 -3.74 5.67
CA GLY A 6 17.06 -4.89 5.36
C GLY A 6 17.00 -6.09 6.33
N GLN A 7 15.96 -6.20 7.16
CA GLN A 7 15.76 -7.35 8.06
C GLN A 7 14.59 -8.25 7.60
N GLY A 8 14.33 -8.34 6.29
CA GLY A 8 13.38 -9.29 5.73
C GLY A 8 13.71 -10.73 6.14
N TYR A 9 12.71 -11.60 6.11
CA TYR A 9 12.91 -13.01 6.45
C TYR A 9 13.37 -13.79 5.22
N PRO A 10 14.63 -14.25 5.15
CA PRO A 10 15.11 -15.00 3.99
C PRO A 10 14.53 -16.42 3.92
N GLY A 11 13.98 -16.93 5.04
CA GLY A 11 13.40 -18.26 5.16
C GLY A 11 14.40 -19.41 4.99
N GLY A 12 14.05 -20.58 5.53
CA GLY A 12 14.67 -21.85 5.15
C GLY A 12 14.26 -22.18 3.71
N GLY A 13 15.21 -22.69 2.91
CA GLY A 13 15.06 -22.86 1.47
C GLY A 13 13.74 -23.50 1.04
N ASN A 14 13.14 -22.97 -0.04
CA ASN A 14 12.05 -23.64 -0.73
C ASN A 14 12.46 -25.09 -0.99
N PRO A 15 11.74 -26.11 -0.49
CA PRO A 15 11.97 -27.46 -0.96
C PRO A 15 11.70 -27.47 -2.48
N PRO A 16 12.56 -28.12 -3.28
CA PRO A 16 12.30 -28.29 -4.71
C PRO A 16 10.95 -29.03 -4.88
N PRO A 17 10.22 -28.81 -5.98
CA PRO A 17 9.03 -29.59 -6.29
C PRO A 17 9.47 -31.00 -6.72
N SER A 18 9.81 -31.85 -5.75
CA SER A 18 10.10 -33.26 -5.99
C SER A 18 8.91 -34.13 -5.59
N ALA A 19 8.17 -34.53 -6.63
CA ALA A 19 7.53 -35.82 -6.89
C ALA A 19 6.68 -36.52 -5.80
N PRO A 20 5.58 -37.20 -6.21
CA PRO A 20 4.64 -37.80 -5.28
C PRO A 20 5.25 -39.02 -4.58
N TYR A 21 4.99 -39.12 -3.28
CA TYR A 21 5.25 -40.31 -2.47
C TYR A 21 4.68 -41.55 -3.16
N GLY A 22 5.57 -42.46 -3.54
CA GLY A 22 5.26 -43.81 -4.01
C GLY A 22 5.39 -44.83 -2.88
N GLY A 23 4.50 -45.83 -2.91
CA GLY A 23 4.43 -47.02 -2.05
C GLY A 23 2.96 -47.33 -1.78
N ASP A 24 2.39 -48.51 -1.98
CA ASP A 24 2.88 -49.80 -2.49
C ASP A 24 1.62 -50.58 -2.97
N SER A 25 1.84 -51.77 -3.50
CA SER A 25 1.09 -52.64 -4.41
C SER A 25 -0.26 -53.26 -3.94
N GLY A 26 -1.13 -53.58 -4.93
CA GLY A 26 -2.25 -54.54 -4.78
C GLY A 26 -3.25 -54.56 -5.97
N PRO A 27 -3.61 -55.70 -6.58
CA PRO A 27 -4.05 -55.76 -7.99
C PRO A 27 -5.56 -55.99 -8.19
N TYR A 28 -6.21 -55.28 -9.12
CA TYR A 28 -7.49 -55.74 -9.71
C TYR A 28 -7.61 -55.40 -11.20
N ARG A 29 -7.96 -56.43 -11.97
CA ARG A 29 -8.19 -56.45 -13.43
C ARG A 29 -9.60 -55.92 -13.79
N PRO A 30 -9.85 -55.53 -15.06
CA PRO A 30 -11.07 -54.86 -15.58
C PRO A 30 -12.11 -55.89 -16.09
N PRO A 31 -13.39 -55.55 -16.43
CA PRO A 31 -13.81 -54.93 -17.75
C PRO A 31 -15.23 -54.25 -17.69
N PRO A 32 -16.11 -54.16 -18.73
CA PRO A 32 -15.98 -53.86 -20.18
C PRO A 32 -16.87 -52.66 -20.67
N SER A 33 -16.75 -52.39 -21.98
CA SER A 33 -17.47 -51.47 -22.89
C SER A 33 -18.99 -51.68 -23.13
N GLY A 34 -19.74 -50.62 -23.48
CA GLY A 34 -21.06 -50.68 -24.18
C GLY A 34 -21.87 -49.37 -24.22
N PRO A 35 -22.77 -49.10 -25.21
CA PRO A 35 -22.84 -47.81 -25.95
C PRO A 35 -24.19 -47.02 -25.88
N TYR A 36 -24.36 -46.03 -26.80
CA TYR A 36 -25.51 -45.12 -27.12
C TYR A 36 -25.41 -43.71 -26.50
N GLY A 37 -25.62 -42.58 -27.17
CA GLY A 37 -26.13 -42.24 -28.51
C GLY A 37 -26.81 -40.85 -28.43
N GLY A 38 -26.78 -40.04 -29.50
CA GLY A 38 -27.81 -39.02 -29.75
C GLY A 38 -27.45 -37.52 -29.64
N ALA A 39 -27.11 -36.94 -30.80
CA ALA A 39 -27.75 -35.79 -31.45
C ALA A 39 -27.74 -34.34 -30.87
N ALA A 40 -27.43 -33.44 -31.81
CA ALA A 40 -28.09 -32.15 -32.12
C ALA A 40 -27.40 -30.83 -31.70
N GLY A 41 -26.90 -30.11 -32.72
CA GLY A 41 -27.36 -28.73 -33.02
C GLY A 41 -26.47 -27.54 -32.60
N PRO A 42 -25.95 -26.73 -33.56
CA PRO A 42 -25.09 -25.57 -33.31
C PRO A 42 -25.76 -24.21 -33.59
N GLN A 43 -25.20 -23.09 -33.07
CA GLN A 43 -25.34 -21.69 -33.52
C GLN A 43 -24.38 -20.83 -32.63
N GLY A 44 -23.41 -20.00 -33.06
CA GLY A 44 -23.20 -19.24 -34.30
C GLY A 44 -24.28 -18.17 -34.43
N GLY A 45 -24.11 -16.85 -34.28
CA GLY A 45 -22.98 -15.95 -34.48
C GLY A 45 -23.52 -14.75 -35.29
N HIS A 46 -23.18 -13.52 -34.89
CA HIS A 46 -23.44 -12.20 -35.53
C HIS A 46 -24.78 -11.49 -35.30
N TYR A 47 -24.70 -10.23 -34.85
CA TYR A 47 -25.19 -9.04 -35.57
C TYR A 47 -24.51 -7.77 -35.03
N GLY A 48 -24.09 -6.89 -35.94
CA GLY A 48 -23.71 -5.51 -35.64
C GLY A 48 -24.77 -4.54 -36.17
N GLY A 49 -24.66 -3.27 -35.75
CA GLY A 49 -25.23 -2.13 -36.46
C GLY A 49 -26.02 -1.12 -35.62
N TYR A 50 -25.62 0.14 -35.77
CA TYR A 50 -26.41 1.38 -35.88
C TYR A 50 -26.23 2.48 -34.81
N GLY A 51 -25.82 3.67 -35.30
CA GLY A 51 -26.48 4.94 -34.94
C GLY A 51 -25.66 6.00 -34.20
N GLY A 52 -25.12 6.99 -34.93
CA GLY A 52 -25.14 8.40 -34.50
C GLY A 52 -26.41 9.09 -35.04
N PRO A 53 -26.64 10.43 -34.91
CA PRO A 53 -25.71 11.52 -34.59
C PRO A 53 -26.26 12.61 -33.62
N GLY A 54 -25.50 13.67 -33.31
CA GLY A 54 -26.05 14.91 -32.71
C GLY A 54 -25.02 15.97 -32.29
N GLN A 55 -25.12 17.19 -32.84
CA GLN A 55 -24.26 18.37 -32.66
C GLN A 55 -24.72 19.30 -31.51
N GLY A 56 -23.79 20.10 -30.95
CA GLY A 56 -23.98 21.56 -30.73
C GLY A 56 -24.00 22.13 -29.30
N GLY A 57 -23.22 23.21 -29.08
CA GLY A 57 -23.33 24.22 -27.98
C GLY A 57 -22.32 24.04 -26.83
N GLN A 58 -21.25 24.83 -26.61
CA GLN A 58 -20.95 26.28 -26.58
C GLN A 58 -21.14 26.98 -25.21
N TYR A 59 -20.02 27.12 -24.50
CA TYR A 59 -19.49 28.07 -23.48
C TYR A 59 -20.40 28.95 -22.58
N GLY A 60 -20.05 29.00 -21.27
CA GLY A 60 -20.37 30.10 -20.33
C GLY A 60 -19.87 29.83 -18.89
N PRO A 61 -19.06 30.71 -18.25
CA PRO A 61 -18.35 30.38 -17.00
C PRO A 61 -19.11 30.82 -15.74
N GLY A 62 -19.30 29.90 -14.79
CA GLY A 62 -19.77 30.20 -13.43
C GLY A 62 -18.60 30.22 -12.46
N GLN A 63 -18.31 31.40 -11.89
CA GLN A 63 -17.38 31.59 -10.78
C GLN A 63 -17.76 30.69 -9.61
N GLY A 64 -16.93 29.68 -9.33
CA GLY A 64 -16.88 28.97 -8.07
C GLY A 64 -15.45 29.06 -7.56
N SER A 65 -15.25 29.85 -6.52
CA SER A 65 -14.00 29.92 -5.77
C SER A 65 -13.69 28.56 -5.15
N VAL A 66 -12.92 27.73 -5.87
CA VAL A 66 -12.34 26.51 -5.32
C VAL A 66 -11.18 26.95 -4.46
N ALA A 67 -11.35 26.83 -3.14
CA ALA A 67 -10.27 26.97 -2.18
C ALA A 67 -9.09 26.10 -2.62
N SER A 68 -7.93 26.73 -2.75
CA SER A 68 -6.67 26.12 -3.15
C SER A 68 -6.33 24.97 -2.19
N ARG A 69 -6.64 23.74 -2.61
CA ARG A 69 -6.26 22.52 -1.88
C ARG A 69 -4.75 22.33 -2.07
N PRO A 70 -3.97 22.16 -1.01
CA PRO A 70 -2.56 21.91 -1.17
C PRO A 70 -2.38 20.48 -1.73
N TYR A 71 -1.74 20.39 -2.88
CA TYR A 71 -1.66 19.19 -3.71
C TYR A 71 -0.37 18.43 -3.42
N TRP A 72 -0.48 17.16 -3.00
CA TRP A 72 0.66 16.26 -2.77
C TRP A 72 1.01 15.38 -3.99
N GLY A 73 0.45 15.67 -5.16
CA GLY A 73 0.53 14.78 -6.31
C GLY A 73 1.89 14.74 -7.02
N TYR A 74 2.07 13.66 -7.76
CA TYR A 74 3.26 13.33 -8.53
C TYR A 74 3.49 14.33 -9.68
N GLY A 75 4.70 14.88 -9.75
CA GLY A 75 5.21 15.61 -10.91
C GLY A 75 5.13 17.13 -10.78
N GLY A 76 6.21 17.75 -10.32
CA GLY A 76 6.36 19.20 -10.36
C GLY A 76 7.50 19.70 -9.49
N GLN A 77 8.72 19.73 -10.04
CA GLN A 77 9.75 20.67 -9.59
C GLN A 77 9.25 22.07 -9.96
N PRO A 78 9.07 23.02 -9.02
CA PRO A 78 8.76 24.39 -9.42
C PRO A 78 10.06 25.07 -9.82
N HIS A 79 10.29 25.19 -11.12
CA HIS A 79 11.21 26.18 -11.66
C HIS A 79 10.63 27.57 -11.34
N GLY A 80 11.45 28.44 -10.79
CA GLY A 80 11.05 29.67 -10.10
C GLY A 80 10.21 30.64 -10.95
N GLY A 81 9.13 31.12 -10.34
CA GLY A 81 8.38 32.32 -10.75
C GLY A 81 8.49 33.40 -9.66
N PRO A 82 8.61 34.69 -10.02
CA PRO A 82 9.03 35.75 -9.10
C PRO A 82 7.84 36.32 -8.32
N TYR A 83 7.15 35.50 -7.55
CA TYR A 83 6.20 35.95 -6.51
C TYR A 83 6.25 34.96 -5.34
N GLY A 84 7.44 34.81 -4.76
CA GLY A 84 7.61 34.09 -3.50
C GLY A 84 7.16 34.97 -2.35
N HIS A 85 5.98 34.70 -1.79
CA HIS A 85 5.75 34.96 -0.37
C HIS A 85 6.67 34.01 0.41
N HIS A 86 7.94 34.40 0.53
CA HIS A 86 8.81 33.84 1.54
C HIS A 86 8.18 34.17 2.89
N ALA A 87 7.48 33.21 3.49
CA ALA A 87 7.27 33.22 4.93
C ALA A 87 8.65 33.45 5.55
N SER A 88 8.77 34.55 6.30
CA SER A 88 10.02 34.97 6.93
C SER A 88 10.64 33.77 7.65
N ALA A 89 11.90 33.47 7.33
CA ALA A 89 12.72 32.43 7.94
C ALA A 89 13.05 32.70 9.43
N GLY A 90 12.17 33.41 10.15
CA GLY A 90 12.45 33.98 11.47
C GLY A 90 11.94 33.18 12.67
N ASN A 91 11.14 32.12 12.49
CA ASN A 91 10.47 31.45 13.62
C ASN A 91 10.33 29.92 13.47
N ILE A 92 11.14 29.27 12.62
CA ILE A 92 11.13 27.80 12.54
C ILE A 92 11.82 27.24 13.80
N PRO A 93 11.16 26.42 14.62
CA PRO A 93 11.80 25.83 15.79
C PRO A 93 13.02 24.96 15.41
N PRO A 94 14.09 24.96 16.21
CA PRO A 94 15.25 24.11 15.97
C PRO A 94 14.83 22.63 15.86
N GLY A 95 15.28 21.95 14.80
CA GLY A 95 14.96 20.54 14.55
C GLY A 95 13.72 20.28 13.70
N VAL A 96 13.04 21.33 13.22
CA VAL A 96 11.94 21.22 12.25
C VAL A 96 12.45 21.54 10.85
N SER A 97 12.12 20.72 9.85
CA SER A 97 12.48 21.03 8.46
C SER A 97 11.61 22.20 7.94
N PRO A 98 12.17 23.14 7.16
CA PRO A 98 11.39 24.29 6.65
C PRO A 98 10.17 23.87 5.83
N GLU A 99 10.31 22.78 5.07
CA GLU A 99 9.23 22.18 4.29
C GLU A 99 8.13 21.63 5.20
N ALA A 100 8.49 20.90 6.27
CA ALA A 100 7.51 20.41 7.23
C ALA A 100 6.77 21.57 7.90
N TYR A 101 7.46 22.66 8.25
CA TYR A 101 6.80 23.83 8.84
C TYR A 101 5.78 24.47 7.91
N GLN A 102 6.12 24.66 6.63
CA GLN A 102 5.19 25.19 5.64
C GLN A 102 3.97 24.29 5.47
N TRP A 103 4.20 22.98 5.38
CA TRP A 103 3.11 22.03 5.23
C TRP A 103 2.25 21.92 6.48
N PHE A 104 2.85 21.98 7.67
CA PHE A 104 2.13 22.01 8.93
C PHE A 104 1.07 23.12 8.93
N GLN A 105 1.44 24.34 8.53
CA GLN A 105 0.50 25.47 8.46
C GLN A 105 -0.69 25.25 7.51
N THR A 106 -0.52 24.40 6.50
CA THR A 106 -1.60 24.05 5.56
C THR A 106 -2.48 22.90 6.03
N VAL A 107 -1.92 22.00 6.84
CA VAL A 107 -2.63 20.83 7.38
C VAL A 107 -3.38 21.21 8.66
N ASP A 108 -2.80 22.08 9.50
CA ASP A 108 -3.40 22.66 10.69
C ASP A 108 -4.43 23.74 10.30
N VAL A 109 -5.62 23.29 9.88
CA VAL A 109 -6.67 24.15 9.33
C VAL A 109 -7.32 24.99 10.42
N ASP A 110 -7.42 24.45 11.64
CA ASP A 110 -7.97 25.18 12.78
C ASP A 110 -6.93 26.03 13.53
N HIS A 111 -5.66 25.96 13.12
CA HIS A 111 -4.54 26.69 13.71
C HIS A 111 -4.37 26.41 15.21
N SER A 112 -4.69 25.21 15.65
CA SER A 112 -4.56 24.79 17.04
C SER A 112 -3.11 24.56 17.47
N GLY A 113 -2.19 24.44 16.51
CA GLY A 113 -0.80 24.04 16.76
C GLY A 113 -0.62 22.52 16.90
N PHE A 114 -1.66 21.74 16.59
CA PHE A 114 -1.64 20.28 16.59
C PHE A 114 -2.38 19.74 15.35
N ILE A 115 -1.89 18.65 14.76
CA ILE A 115 -2.61 17.98 13.67
C ILE A 115 -3.44 16.84 14.25
N SER A 116 -4.75 16.91 14.02
CA SER A 116 -5.69 15.83 14.30
C SER A 116 -5.71 14.76 13.19
N LEU A 117 -6.24 13.58 13.52
CA LEU A 117 -6.49 12.54 12.51
C LEU A 117 -7.37 13.06 11.36
N LYS A 118 -8.35 13.91 11.66
CA LYS A 118 -9.26 14.48 10.65
C LYS A 118 -8.49 15.35 9.65
N GLU A 119 -7.64 16.22 10.14
CA GLU A 119 -6.81 17.12 9.32
C GLU A 119 -5.80 16.34 8.49
N LEU A 120 -5.11 15.37 9.09
CA LEU A 120 -4.18 14.52 8.38
C LEU A 120 -4.88 13.76 7.23
N LYS A 121 -6.06 13.18 7.49
CA LYS A 121 -6.85 12.50 6.45
C LYS A 121 -7.30 13.42 5.33
N GLN A 122 -7.62 14.68 5.64
CA GLN A 122 -8.04 15.65 4.65
C GLN A 122 -6.88 16.15 3.80
N ALA A 123 -5.69 16.22 4.39
CA ALA A 123 -4.47 16.64 3.72
C ALA A 123 -3.92 15.54 2.79
N LEU A 124 -4.00 14.26 3.16
CA LEU A 124 -3.39 13.17 2.39
C LEU A 124 -4.31 12.62 1.29
N VAL A 125 -3.79 12.55 0.07
CA VAL A 125 -4.48 12.01 -1.11
C VAL A 125 -3.52 11.13 -1.90
N ASN A 126 -4.00 10.00 -2.39
CA ASN A 126 -3.21 9.12 -3.26
C ASN A 126 -3.08 9.69 -4.68
N SER A 127 -2.14 9.16 -5.46
CA SER A 127 -1.89 9.56 -6.86
C SER A 127 -3.12 9.39 -7.75
N ASN A 128 -3.98 8.42 -7.45
CA ASN A 128 -5.25 8.18 -8.15
C ASN A 128 -6.43 9.03 -7.60
N TRP A 129 -6.15 10.07 -6.82
CA TRP A 129 -7.12 10.97 -6.19
C TRP A 129 -8.05 10.32 -5.16
N SER A 130 -7.81 9.06 -4.76
CA SER A 130 -8.53 8.48 -3.64
C SER A 130 -8.07 9.09 -2.32
N ALA A 131 -8.99 9.11 -1.35
CA ALA A 131 -8.62 9.37 0.03
C ALA A 131 -7.58 8.35 0.51
N PHE A 132 -6.66 8.82 1.35
CA PHE A 132 -5.70 7.97 2.04
C PHE A 132 -6.43 7.07 3.04
N ASN A 133 -5.93 5.85 3.22
CA ASN A 133 -6.55 4.91 4.12
C ASN A 133 -6.57 5.37 5.59
N ASP A 134 -7.76 5.29 6.21
CA ASP A 134 -8.03 5.62 7.61
C ASP A 134 -7.09 4.90 8.59
N GLU A 135 -6.93 3.58 8.47
CA GLU A 135 -6.07 2.81 9.38
C GLU A 135 -4.60 3.22 9.23
N THR A 136 -4.14 3.52 8.01
CA THR A 136 -2.79 4.03 7.78
C THR A 136 -2.59 5.42 8.40
N CYS A 137 -3.56 6.33 8.26
CA CYS A 137 -3.52 7.65 8.89
C CYS A 137 -3.48 7.55 10.42
N LEU A 138 -4.30 6.67 11.01
CA LEU A 138 -4.32 6.46 12.45
C LEU A 138 -2.98 5.87 12.96
N MET A 139 -2.44 4.88 12.25
CA MET A 139 -1.10 4.35 12.53
C MET A 139 -0.07 5.49 12.54
N MET A 140 -0.08 6.36 11.53
CA MET A 140 0.85 7.48 11.43
C MET A 140 0.72 8.43 12.63
N ILE A 141 -0.49 8.82 13.03
CA ILE A 141 -0.69 9.62 14.26
C ILE A 141 -0.07 8.91 15.46
N ASN A 142 -0.43 7.64 15.70
CA ASN A 142 0.04 6.88 16.86
C ASN A 142 1.57 6.71 16.91
N MET A 143 2.24 6.68 15.76
CA MET A 143 3.70 6.55 15.69
C MET A 143 4.45 7.82 16.10
N PHE A 144 3.83 8.99 15.92
CA PHE A 144 4.48 10.29 16.12
C PHE A 144 3.84 11.12 17.24
N ASP A 145 2.69 10.70 17.78
CA ASP A 145 2.06 11.25 18.98
C ASP A 145 2.79 10.76 20.25
N LYS A 146 3.74 11.58 20.71
CA LYS A 146 4.53 11.28 21.91
C LYS A 146 3.73 11.42 23.20
N THR A 147 2.66 12.22 23.20
CA THR A 147 1.88 12.56 24.40
C THR A 147 0.64 11.68 24.55
N ARG A 148 0.34 10.84 23.56
CA ARG A 148 -0.87 10.00 23.48
C ARG A 148 -2.15 10.83 23.57
N SER A 149 -2.10 12.03 23.01
CA SER A 149 -3.23 12.96 22.97
C SER A 149 -4.22 12.65 21.84
N GLY A 150 -3.84 11.80 20.89
CA GLY A 150 -4.55 11.55 19.64
C GLY A 150 -4.25 12.61 18.56
N GLN A 151 -3.30 13.51 18.81
CA GLN A 151 -2.88 14.59 17.93
C GLN A 151 -1.34 14.66 17.89
N ILE A 152 -0.78 15.23 16.82
CA ILE A 152 0.67 15.41 16.67
C ILE A 152 1.04 16.89 16.71
N ASP A 153 2.07 17.24 17.48
CA ASP A 153 2.64 18.58 17.51
C ASP A 153 3.54 18.82 16.29
N LEU A 154 4.03 20.05 16.11
CA LEU A 154 4.90 20.41 14.99
C LEU A 154 6.18 19.55 14.89
N LEU A 155 6.79 19.19 16.02
CA LEU A 155 7.97 18.32 16.02
C LEU A 155 7.62 16.89 15.58
N GLY A 156 6.51 16.34 16.07
CA GLY A 156 5.96 15.06 15.62
C GLY A 156 5.62 15.07 14.13
N PHE A 157 5.00 16.15 13.65
CA PHE A 157 4.69 16.33 12.23
C PHE A 157 5.94 16.44 11.37
N SER A 158 6.99 17.13 11.82
CA SER A 158 8.27 17.17 11.07
C SER A 158 8.87 15.77 10.90
N ALA A 159 8.79 14.92 11.94
CA ALA A 159 9.26 13.54 11.83
C ALA A 159 8.34 12.68 10.93
N LEU A 160 7.02 12.90 10.99
CA LEU A 160 6.05 12.26 10.10
C LEU A 160 6.28 12.69 8.64
N TRP A 161 6.60 13.95 8.40
CA TRP A 161 6.92 14.52 7.10
C TRP A 161 8.11 13.78 6.48
N ASP A 162 9.23 13.72 7.20
CA ASP A 162 10.42 13.00 6.72
C ASP A 162 10.14 11.50 6.49
N PHE A 163 9.30 10.91 7.34
CA PHE A 163 8.84 9.54 7.18
C PHE A 163 8.04 9.33 5.90
N MET A 164 7.09 10.21 5.61
CA MET A 164 6.31 10.19 4.37
C MET A 164 7.20 10.37 3.14
N GLN A 165 8.17 11.28 3.20
CA GLN A 165 9.09 11.52 2.09
C GLN A 165 9.96 10.29 1.77
N ARG A 166 10.43 9.56 2.80
CA ARG A 166 11.14 8.29 2.61
C ARG A 166 10.27 7.22 1.96
N TRP A 167 9.02 7.08 2.39
CA TRP A 167 8.09 6.12 1.79
C TRP A 167 7.74 6.48 0.35
N ARG A 168 7.55 7.77 0.05
CA ARG A 168 7.34 8.24 -1.33
C ARG A 168 8.54 7.89 -2.19
N ALA A 169 9.76 8.17 -1.75
CA ALA A 169 10.96 7.84 -2.52
C ALA A 169 11.04 6.33 -2.83
N LEU A 170 10.75 5.47 -1.85
CA LEU A 170 10.70 4.02 -2.05
C LEU A 170 9.59 3.59 -3.00
N PHE A 171 8.39 4.15 -2.84
CA PHE A 171 7.27 3.85 -3.73
C PHE A 171 7.63 4.20 -5.18
N HIS A 172 8.22 5.37 -5.43
CA HIS A 172 8.70 5.77 -6.77
C HIS A 172 9.80 4.84 -7.30
N GLN A 173 10.65 4.31 -6.43
CA GLN A 173 11.70 3.38 -6.82
C GLN A 173 11.12 2.04 -7.31
N TYR A 174 10.01 1.60 -6.74
CA TYR A 174 9.38 0.32 -7.05
C TYR A 174 8.30 0.41 -8.13
N ASP A 175 7.60 1.54 -8.25
CA ASP A 175 6.70 1.90 -9.34
C ASP A 175 7.53 2.23 -10.60
N ARG A 176 7.98 1.18 -11.29
CA ARG A 176 8.95 1.29 -12.41
C ARG A 176 8.29 1.82 -13.66
N ASP A 177 7.03 1.45 -13.88
CA ASP A 177 6.25 1.92 -15.01
C ASP A 177 5.64 3.32 -14.77
N ARG A 178 5.80 3.87 -13.56
CA ARG A 178 5.26 5.17 -13.14
C ARG A 178 3.75 5.24 -13.30
N SER A 179 3.07 4.11 -13.10
CA SER A 179 1.61 4.02 -13.14
C SER A 179 0.94 4.75 -11.98
N GLY A 180 1.70 5.11 -10.93
CA GLY A 180 1.16 5.63 -9.68
C GLY A 180 0.55 4.53 -8.80
N SER A 181 0.91 3.27 -9.06
CA SER A 181 0.48 2.09 -8.30
C SER A 181 1.58 1.02 -8.34
N ILE A 182 1.67 0.18 -7.31
CA ILE A 182 2.58 -0.97 -7.33
C ILE A 182 1.78 -2.22 -7.73
N SER A 183 2.20 -2.84 -8.83
CA SER A 183 1.67 -4.12 -9.32
C SER A 183 2.19 -5.31 -8.50
N GLY A 184 1.64 -6.51 -8.72
CA GLY A 184 2.08 -7.73 -8.04
C GLY A 184 3.56 -8.06 -8.30
N MET A 185 4.02 -7.83 -9.53
CA MET A 185 5.41 -8.06 -9.94
C MET A 185 6.36 -7.04 -9.30
N GLU A 186 5.97 -5.77 -9.25
CA GLU A 186 6.76 -4.72 -8.60
C GLU A 186 6.82 -4.92 -7.09
N LEU A 187 5.70 -5.32 -6.46
CA LEU A 187 5.68 -5.66 -5.04
C LEU A 187 6.61 -6.84 -4.74
N HIS A 188 6.59 -7.89 -5.56
CA HIS A 188 7.50 -9.03 -5.40
C HIS A 188 8.97 -8.59 -5.46
N GLN A 189 9.33 -7.77 -6.45
CA GLN A 189 10.69 -7.23 -6.58
C GLN A 189 11.08 -6.32 -5.41
N ALA A 190 10.14 -5.50 -4.93
CA ALA A 190 10.35 -4.64 -3.78
C ALA A 190 10.62 -5.45 -2.52
N LEU A 191 9.78 -6.45 -2.23
CA LEU A 191 9.92 -7.32 -1.09
C LEU A 191 11.22 -8.14 -1.15
N ALA A 192 11.61 -8.63 -2.32
CA ALA A 192 12.89 -9.29 -2.52
C ALA A 192 14.07 -8.36 -2.19
N GLN A 193 14.05 -7.09 -2.64
CA GLN A 193 15.07 -6.10 -2.31
C GLN A 193 15.10 -5.73 -0.81
N MET A 194 13.95 -5.83 -0.12
CA MET A 194 13.86 -5.66 1.33
C MET A 194 14.34 -6.90 2.11
N GLY A 195 14.74 -7.97 1.43
CA GLY A 195 15.25 -9.21 2.03
C GLY A 195 14.19 -10.27 2.33
N TYR A 196 12.97 -10.11 1.81
CA TYR A 196 11.92 -11.12 1.94
C TYR A 196 12.01 -12.16 0.83
N ASN A 197 11.99 -13.43 1.21
CA ASN A 197 11.91 -14.55 0.27
C ASN A 197 10.45 -15.03 0.14
N LEU A 198 9.64 -14.29 -0.62
CA LEU A 198 8.22 -14.56 -0.81
C LEU A 198 7.95 -14.96 -2.26
N SER A 199 6.98 -15.83 -2.47
CA SER A 199 6.60 -16.24 -3.82
C SER A 199 5.92 -15.12 -4.60
N PRO A 200 6.03 -15.08 -5.94
CA PRO A 200 5.28 -14.15 -6.78
C PRO A 200 3.76 -14.24 -6.54
N GLN A 201 3.23 -15.46 -6.33
CA GLN A 201 1.80 -15.69 -6.09
C GLN A 201 1.33 -15.09 -4.76
N PHE A 202 2.17 -15.13 -3.73
CA PHE A 202 1.88 -14.48 -2.46
C PHE A 202 1.83 -12.96 -2.63
N SER A 203 2.75 -12.40 -3.40
CA SER A 203 2.80 -10.97 -3.71
C SER A 203 1.56 -10.51 -4.48
N GLU A 204 1.10 -11.29 -5.47
CA GLU A 204 -0.18 -11.04 -6.15
C GLU A 204 -1.38 -11.11 -5.19
N THR A 205 -1.37 -12.07 -4.27
CA THR A 205 -2.43 -12.21 -3.27
C THR A 205 -2.50 -10.99 -2.36
N LEU A 206 -1.35 -10.45 -1.92
CA LEU A 206 -1.26 -9.20 -1.18
C LEU A 206 -1.86 -8.03 -2.00
N VAL A 207 -1.44 -7.87 -3.25
CA VAL A 207 -1.98 -6.78 -4.09
C VAL A 207 -3.50 -6.90 -4.23
N ARG A 208 -4.04 -8.10 -4.53
CA ARG A 208 -5.49 -8.31 -4.63
C ARG A 208 -6.23 -8.01 -3.33
N ARG A 209 -5.62 -8.33 -2.18
CA ARG A 209 -6.24 -8.13 -0.87
C ARG A 209 -6.30 -6.66 -0.45
N PHE A 210 -5.29 -5.88 -0.83
CA PHE A 210 -5.15 -4.47 -0.46
C PHE A 210 -5.57 -3.50 -1.57
N THR A 211 -5.91 -3.98 -2.77
CA THR A 211 -6.54 -3.18 -3.83
C THR A 211 -7.99 -2.87 -3.45
N LEU A 212 -8.43 -1.65 -3.69
CA LEU A 212 -9.85 -1.25 -3.54
C LEU A 212 -10.74 -2.04 -4.51
N GLN A 213 -11.87 -2.55 -4.02
CA GLN A 213 -12.80 -3.31 -4.87
C GLN A 213 -13.28 -2.48 -6.07
N GLY A 214 -13.34 -3.12 -7.25
CA GLY A 214 -13.76 -2.48 -8.49
C GLY A 214 -12.69 -1.63 -9.19
N ARG A 215 -11.44 -1.63 -8.71
CA ARG A 215 -10.31 -0.97 -9.39
C ARG A 215 -9.32 -1.98 -9.99
N PRO A 216 -8.52 -1.55 -11.00
CA PRO A 216 -7.41 -2.36 -11.49
C PRO A 216 -6.48 -2.77 -10.34
N PRO A 217 -5.89 -3.99 -10.40
CA PRO A 217 -4.99 -4.48 -9.36
C PRO A 217 -3.77 -3.56 -9.25
N GLY A 218 -3.58 -2.99 -8.06
CA GLY A 218 -2.48 -2.08 -7.79
C GLY A 218 -2.62 -1.45 -6.41
N ILE A 219 -1.54 -1.45 -5.63
CA ILE A 219 -1.52 -0.83 -4.31
C ILE A 219 -1.04 0.62 -4.42
N GLN A 220 -1.77 1.52 -3.78
CA GLN A 220 -1.38 2.93 -3.65
C GLN A 220 -0.42 3.10 -2.47
N LEU A 221 0.15 4.30 -2.31
CA LEU A 221 1.15 4.59 -1.28
C LEU A 221 0.67 4.23 0.12
N ASP A 222 -0.55 4.61 0.47
CA ASP A 222 -1.17 4.30 1.77
C ASP A 222 -1.20 2.81 2.09
N ARG A 223 -1.62 1.99 1.12
CA ARG A 223 -1.70 0.53 1.22
C ARG A 223 -0.32 -0.10 1.20
N PHE A 224 0.61 0.45 0.44
CA PHE A 224 1.99 0.00 0.45
C PHE A 224 2.64 0.18 1.83
N ILE A 225 2.48 1.36 2.45
CA ILE A 225 2.97 1.62 3.82
C ILE A 225 2.34 0.62 4.81
N GLN A 226 1.03 0.40 4.69
CA GLN A 226 0.30 -0.54 5.54
C GLN A 226 0.85 -1.98 5.40
N VAL A 227 1.00 -2.47 4.17
CA VAL A 227 1.52 -3.82 3.88
C VAL A 227 2.93 -3.99 4.42
N CYS A 228 3.83 -3.05 4.15
CA CYS A 228 5.22 -3.14 4.60
C CYS A 228 5.32 -3.12 6.13
N THR A 229 4.53 -2.28 6.80
CA THR A 229 4.57 -2.18 8.27
C THR A 229 3.99 -3.44 8.92
N GLN A 230 2.89 -3.99 8.39
CA GLN A 230 2.33 -5.25 8.87
C GLN A 230 3.29 -6.43 8.62
N LEU A 231 3.88 -6.53 7.43
CA LEU A 231 4.86 -7.56 7.11
C LEU A 231 6.08 -7.50 8.05
N GLN A 232 6.58 -6.30 8.34
CA GLN A 232 7.69 -6.12 9.27
C GLN A 232 7.32 -6.58 10.69
N SER A 233 6.17 -6.15 11.20
CA SER A 233 5.68 -6.54 12.54
C SER A 233 5.52 -8.06 12.66
N MET A 234 4.89 -8.68 11.65
CA MET A 234 4.70 -10.14 11.58
C MET A 234 6.02 -10.90 11.45
N THR A 235 6.93 -10.39 10.64
CA THR A 235 8.25 -10.98 10.45
C THR A 235 9.06 -10.93 11.74
N GLN A 236 8.99 -9.83 12.48
CA GLN A 236 9.64 -9.74 13.78
C GLN A 236 9.08 -10.78 14.76
N ALA A 237 7.75 -10.90 14.86
CA ALA A 237 7.10 -11.90 15.71
C ALA A 237 7.49 -13.34 15.32
N PHE A 238 7.59 -13.61 14.01
CA PHE A 238 8.04 -14.90 13.50
C PHE A 238 9.50 -15.18 13.90
N ARG A 239 10.40 -14.20 13.73
CA ARG A 239 11.83 -14.31 14.07
C ARG A 239 12.09 -14.48 15.56
N GLU A 240 11.28 -13.86 16.41
CA GLU A 240 11.36 -14.03 17.86
C GLU A 240 11.15 -15.51 18.27
N ARG A 241 10.39 -16.27 17.46
CA ARG A 241 10.07 -17.68 17.67
C ARG A 241 10.96 -18.63 16.85
N ASP A 242 11.31 -18.31 15.61
CA ASP A 242 12.22 -19.11 14.76
C ASP A 242 13.70 -18.80 15.01
N ARG A 243 14.18 -19.08 16.23
CA ARG A 243 15.58 -18.81 16.61
C ARG A 243 16.59 -19.60 15.78
N ALA A 244 16.17 -20.72 15.19
CA ALA A 244 17.00 -21.58 14.37
C ALA A 244 16.97 -21.18 12.88
N MET A 245 16.21 -20.15 12.50
CA MET A 245 16.08 -19.64 11.13
C MET A 245 15.69 -20.74 10.12
N THR A 246 14.83 -21.67 10.54
CA THR A 246 14.46 -22.85 9.76
C THR A 246 13.36 -22.60 8.72
N GLY A 247 12.69 -21.46 8.80
CA GLY A 247 11.49 -21.18 8.02
C GLY A 247 10.21 -21.70 8.67
N ASN A 248 10.28 -22.37 9.81
CA ASN A 248 9.16 -23.07 10.41
C ASN A 248 9.10 -22.85 11.92
N ILE A 249 7.91 -22.58 12.45
CA ILE A 249 7.66 -22.46 13.90
C ILE A 249 6.52 -23.37 14.32
N ARG A 250 6.61 -23.88 15.54
CA ARG A 250 5.50 -24.57 16.21
C ARG A 250 4.94 -23.66 17.29
N LEU A 251 3.68 -23.28 17.17
CA LEU A 251 2.98 -22.42 18.13
C LEU A 251 1.83 -23.20 18.78
N SER A 252 1.62 -22.96 20.08
CA SER A 252 0.36 -23.31 20.73
C SER A 252 -0.76 -22.36 20.27
N TYR A 253 -2.02 -22.75 20.45
CA TYR A 253 -3.15 -21.90 20.07
C TYR A 253 -3.13 -20.55 20.81
N GLU A 254 -2.83 -20.55 22.12
CA GLU A 254 -2.76 -19.33 22.92
C GLU A 254 -1.58 -18.44 22.50
N ASP A 255 -0.41 -19.02 22.18
CA ASP A 255 0.73 -18.26 21.67
C ASP A 255 0.40 -17.59 20.32
N PHE A 256 -0.32 -18.30 19.45
CA PHE A 256 -0.78 -17.75 18.17
C PHE A 256 -1.73 -16.57 18.39
N LEU A 257 -2.75 -16.74 19.24
CA LEU A 257 -3.71 -15.66 19.53
C LEU A 257 -3.04 -14.45 20.20
N SER A 258 -2.16 -14.68 21.19
CA SER A 258 -1.45 -13.61 21.88
C SER A 258 -0.56 -12.79 20.92
N GLY A 259 0.15 -13.47 20.02
CA GLY A 259 0.96 -12.83 18.99
C GLY A 259 0.11 -12.03 18.00
N ALA A 260 -1.00 -12.60 17.54
CA ALA A 260 -1.94 -11.93 16.64
C ALA A 260 -2.53 -10.67 17.29
N ILE A 261 -3.06 -10.76 18.51
CA ILE A 261 -3.69 -9.65 19.24
C ILE A 261 -2.73 -8.49 19.46
N THR A 262 -1.49 -8.78 19.83
CA THR A 262 -0.52 -7.74 20.22
C THR A 262 0.06 -6.97 19.02
N ARG A 263 -0.03 -7.54 17.81
CA ARG A 263 0.65 -7.02 16.61
C ARG A 263 -0.29 -6.66 15.46
N LEU A 264 -1.55 -7.11 15.48
CA LEU A 264 -2.58 -6.81 14.46
C LEU A 264 -3.64 -5.80 14.91
N MET A 265 -3.78 -5.56 16.21
CA MET A 265 -4.71 -4.57 16.78
C MET A 265 -3.93 -3.42 17.41
#